data_AF-A0A212PGT2-F1
#
_entry.id   AF-A0A212PGT2-F1
#
_cell.length_a   1.000
_cell.length_b   1.000
_cell.length_c   1.000
_cell.angle_alpha   90.00
_cell.angle_beta   90.00
_cell.angle_gamma   90.00
#
_symmetry.space_group_name_H-M   'P 1'
#
loop_
_entity.id
_entity.type
_entity.pdbx_description
1 polymer ?
#
loop_
_entity_poly.entity_id
_entity_poly.type
_entity_poly.pdbx_seq_one_letter_code
_entity_poly.pdbx_strand_id
1 'polypeptide(L)'
;MAAELKIEKGDFALGTLDDELRVDGLCKELLRNFYDQLLDDGLSPSRATELAGSADYFVRDFLVSIKQLNLFTEVLGTVRQFAGNWYIVSTLEPNMTELGRHLEGIREFYRFLHRRGWIAASCMEKIESECSEAAYYESRIESFWNISGDGYGAWERECSLKQD
;
A
#
# COMPACT_ATOMS: atom_id res chain seq x y z
N MET A 1 24.40 -8.53 13.52
CA MET A 1 23.06 -9.07 13.81
C MET A 1 22.18 -7.90 14.16
N ALA A 2 21.30 -7.47 13.25
CA ALA A 2 20.23 -6.54 13.62
C ALA A 2 19.37 -7.22 14.69
N ALA A 3 18.93 -6.46 15.70
CA ALA A 3 17.96 -6.96 16.65
C ALA A 3 16.71 -7.40 15.88
N GLU A 4 16.19 -8.58 16.21
CA GLU A 4 14.96 -9.07 15.60
C GLU A 4 13.82 -8.13 15.99
N LEU A 5 13.27 -7.39 15.01
CA LEU A 5 12.16 -6.47 15.24
C LEU A 5 10.97 -7.29 15.76
N LYS A 6 10.58 -7.05 17.01
CA LYS A 6 9.39 -7.69 17.58
C LYS A 6 8.18 -6.82 17.28
N ILE A 7 7.23 -7.33 16.51
CA ILE A 7 5.98 -6.65 16.16
C ILE A 7 4.88 -7.08 17.11
N GLU A 8 4.34 -6.13 17.87
CA GLU A 8 3.08 -6.28 18.57
C GLU A 8 1.98 -5.61 17.73
N LYS A 9 1.09 -6.39 17.10
CA LYS A 9 0.08 -5.87 16.15
C LYS A 9 -0.87 -4.85 16.77
N GLY A 10 -1.07 -4.93 18.09
CA GLY A 10 -1.87 -3.97 18.87
C GLY A 10 -1.26 -2.57 18.86
N ASP A 11 0.07 -2.47 18.76
CA ASP A 11 0.78 -1.19 18.64
C ASP A 11 0.58 -0.54 17.27
N PHE A 12 -0.21 -1.12 16.37
CA PHE A 12 -0.59 -0.46 15.11
C PHE A 12 -2.03 0.05 15.14
N ALA A 13 -2.72 -0.03 16.28
CA ALA A 13 -4.06 0.51 16.45
C ALA A 13 -4.06 2.05 16.39
N LEU A 14 -5.06 2.59 15.70
CA LEU A 14 -5.34 4.02 15.51
C LEU A 14 -6.63 4.39 16.23
N GLY A 15 -6.74 5.64 16.70
CA GLY A 15 -7.91 6.12 17.42
C GLY A 15 -7.75 7.53 17.99
N THR A 16 -6.51 7.98 18.19
CA THR A 16 -6.15 9.33 18.63
C THR A 16 -5.00 9.90 17.79
N LEU A 17 -4.77 11.21 17.90
CA LEU A 17 -3.63 11.86 17.25
C LEU A 17 -2.28 11.30 17.73
N ASP A 18 -2.17 10.96 19.01
CA ASP A 18 -0.96 10.35 19.57
C ASP A 18 -0.73 8.94 18.98
N ASP A 19 -1.83 8.21 18.69
CA ASP A 19 -1.74 6.93 18.00
C ASP A 19 -1.23 7.10 16.57
N GLU A 20 -1.66 8.13 15.84
CA GLU A 20 -1.16 8.41 14.49
C GLU A 20 0.36 8.65 14.47
N LEU A 21 0.88 9.45 15.41
CA LEU A 21 2.31 9.70 15.52
C LEU A 21 3.11 8.44 15.89
N ARG A 22 2.58 7.63 16.81
CA ARG A 22 3.19 6.36 17.21
C ARG A 22 3.21 5.37 16.05
N VAL A 23 2.09 5.19 15.35
CA VAL A 23 1.97 4.29 14.20
C VAL A 23 2.84 4.75 13.04
N ASP A 24 2.92 6.05 12.76
CA ASP A 24 3.84 6.60 11.75
C ASP A 24 5.30 6.22 12.04
N GLY A 25 5.73 6.35 13.31
CA GLY A 25 7.06 5.93 13.75
C GLY A 25 7.31 4.43 13.56
N LEU A 26 6.36 3.58 13.97
CA LEU A 26 6.46 2.13 13.81
C LEU A 26 6.49 1.70 12.33
N CYS A 27 5.68 2.33 11.48
CA CYS A 27 5.71 2.09 10.04
C CYS A 27 7.06 2.49 9.43
N LYS A 28 7.65 3.63 9.83
CA LYS A 28 9.00 4.03 9.38
C LYS A 28 10.06 3.01 9.75
N GLU A 29 10.05 2.52 10.99
CA GLU A 29 10.99 1.49 11.43
C GLU A 29 10.81 0.18 10.65
N LEU A 30 9.56 -0.23 10.43
CA LEU A 30 9.22 -1.43 9.66
C LEU A 30 9.69 -1.33 8.19
N LEU A 31 9.46 -0.19 7.54
CA LEU A 31 9.89 0.09 6.17
C LEU A 31 11.41 0.16 6.04
N ARG A 32 12.09 0.68 7.07
CA ARG A 32 13.56 0.64 7.13
C ARG A 32 14.08 -0.80 7.22
N ASN A 33 13.46 -1.65 8.04
CA ASN A 33 13.82 -3.07 8.12
C ASN A 33 13.56 -3.80 6.79
N PHE A 34 12.49 -3.42 6.08
CA PHE A 34 12.23 -3.92 4.74
C PHE A 34 13.34 -3.49 3.76
N TYR A 35 13.71 -2.21 3.75
CA TYR A 35 14.83 -1.71 2.94
C TYR A 35 16.14 -2.44 3.24
N ASP A 36 16.49 -2.60 4.52
CA ASP A 36 17.70 -3.30 4.94
C ASP A 36 17.68 -4.77 4.47
N GLN A 37 16.53 -5.45 4.56
CA GLN A 37 16.37 -6.80 4.02
C GLN A 37 16.57 -6.85 2.50
N LEU A 38 16.06 -5.87 1.75
CA LEU A 38 16.24 -5.84 0.29
C LEU A 38 17.72 -5.72 -0.08
N LEU A 39 18.50 -4.93 0.68
CA LEU A 39 19.95 -4.84 0.50
C LEU A 39 20.65 -6.17 0.83
N ASP A 40 20.26 -6.80 1.93
CA ASP A 40 20.80 -8.11 2.34
C ASP A 40 20.45 -9.21 1.31
N ASP A 41 19.29 -9.12 0.66
CA ASP A 41 18.86 -9.98 -0.45
C ASP A 41 19.61 -9.68 -1.77
N GLY A 42 20.52 -8.69 -1.77
CA GLY A 42 21.43 -8.38 -2.87
C GLY A 42 20.90 -7.36 -3.88
N LEU A 43 19.79 -6.67 -3.58
CA LEU A 43 19.31 -5.60 -4.45
C LEU A 43 20.22 -4.38 -4.37
N SER A 44 20.27 -3.61 -5.46
CA SER A 44 20.98 -2.34 -5.46
C SER A 44 20.28 -1.31 -4.56
N PRO A 45 21.01 -0.34 -3.98
CA PRO A 45 20.40 0.72 -3.18
C PRO A 45 19.30 1.50 -3.91
N SER A 46 19.48 1.74 -5.21
CA SER A 46 18.47 2.39 -6.05
C SER A 46 17.16 1.60 -6.07
N ARG A 47 17.26 0.29 -6.30
CA ARG A 47 16.08 -0.58 -6.39
C ARG A 47 15.42 -0.80 -5.03
N ALA A 48 16.21 -0.97 -3.97
CA ALA A 48 15.69 -1.06 -2.62
C ALA A 48 14.95 0.22 -2.21
N THR A 49 15.47 1.39 -2.60
CA THR A 49 14.82 2.69 -2.37
C THR A 49 13.49 2.78 -3.11
N GLU A 50 13.43 2.35 -4.37
CA GLU A 50 12.19 2.38 -5.16
C GLU A 50 11.09 1.50 -4.57
N LEU A 51 11.44 0.26 -4.17
CA LEU A 51 10.49 -0.66 -3.56
C LEU A 51 10.03 -0.18 -2.18
N ALA A 52 10.96 0.26 -1.32
CA ALA A 52 10.65 0.76 0.01
C ALA A 52 9.84 2.06 -0.04
N GLY A 53 10.18 2.99 -0.94
CA GLY A 53 9.42 4.23 -1.14
C GLY A 53 8.02 3.98 -1.69
N SER A 54 7.88 3.02 -2.60
CA SER A 54 6.56 2.57 -3.08
C SER A 54 5.70 1.95 -1.98
N ALA A 55 6.29 1.13 -1.12
CA ALA A 55 5.61 0.57 0.04
C ALA A 55 5.26 1.67 1.06
N ASP A 56 6.14 2.63 1.31
CA ASP A 56 5.91 3.78 2.19
C ASP A 56 4.69 4.59 1.75
N TYR A 57 4.61 4.90 0.45
CA TYR A 57 3.50 5.66 -0.13
C TYR A 57 2.15 4.94 0.06
N PHE A 58 2.11 3.62 -0.07
CA PHE A 58 0.89 2.86 0.22
C PHE A 58 0.59 2.77 1.73
N VAL A 59 1.59 2.47 2.55
CA VAL A 59 1.37 2.18 3.98
C VAL A 59 1.10 3.45 4.75
N ARG A 60 1.98 4.44 4.68
CA ARG A 60 1.90 5.63 5.52
C ARG A 60 0.91 6.64 4.96
N ASP A 61 0.97 6.92 3.65
CA ASP A 61 0.10 7.95 3.08
C ASP A 61 -1.31 7.43 2.82
N PHE A 62 -1.48 6.19 2.38
CA PHE A 62 -2.82 5.65 2.11
C PHE A 62 -3.43 4.87 3.28
N LEU A 63 -2.82 3.77 3.74
CA LEU A 63 -3.43 2.93 4.78
C LEU A 63 -3.57 3.65 6.12
N VAL A 64 -2.50 4.29 6.60
CA VAL A 64 -2.51 4.98 7.89
C VAL A 64 -3.23 6.32 7.78
N SER A 65 -2.74 7.24 6.93
CA SER A 65 -3.28 8.61 6.92
C SER A 65 -4.71 8.69 6.35
N ILE A 66 -4.98 8.06 5.21
CA ILE A 66 -6.26 8.21 4.49
C ILE A 66 -7.30 7.20 4.98
N LYS A 67 -6.91 5.94 5.16
CA LYS A 67 -7.83 4.88 5.56
C LYS A 67 -7.94 4.72 7.08
N GLN A 68 -7.00 5.26 7.84
CA GLN A 68 -6.93 5.11 9.30
C GLN A 68 -6.99 3.63 9.72
N LEU A 69 -6.31 2.79 8.95
CA LEU A 69 -6.26 1.35 9.17
C LEU A 69 -4.95 0.93 9.82
N ASN A 70 -5.06 0.00 10.76
CA ASN A 70 -3.92 -0.76 11.24
C ASN A 70 -3.41 -1.65 10.10
N LEU A 71 -2.11 -1.54 9.77
CA LEU A 71 -1.43 -2.28 8.70
C LEU A 71 -1.66 -3.80 8.75
N PHE A 72 -1.82 -4.38 9.95
CA PHE A 72 -2.02 -5.81 10.14
C PHE A 72 -3.50 -6.22 10.14
N THR A 73 -4.43 -5.28 9.92
CA THR A 73 -5.84 -5.59 9.72
C THR A 73 -6.04 -6.05 8.29
N GLU A 74 -6.47 -7.29 8.12
CA GLU A 74 -6.70 -7.89 6.79
C GLU A 74 -7.99 -7.35 6.16
N VAL A 75 -7.94 -6.13 5.61
CA VAL A 75 -9.05 -5.51 4.89
C VAL A 75 -8.89 -5.76 3.39
N LEU A 76 -9.91 -6.39 2.81
CA LEU A 76 -9.96 -6.72 1.37
C LEU A 76 -10.15 -5.48 0.53
N GLY A 77 -9.60 -5.49 -0.68
CA GLY A 77 -9.76 -4.41 -1.64
C GLY A 77 -8.95 -3.15 -1.30
N THR A 78 -8.04 -3.20 -0.34
CA THR A 78 -7.24 -2.02 0.04
C THR A 78 -6.26 -1.61 -1.06
N VAL A 79 -5.62 -2.56 -1.75
CA VAL A 79 -4.78 -2.25 -2.91
C VAL A 79 -5.66 -1.76 -4.06
N ARG A 80 -6.83 -2.36 -4.24
CA ARG A 80 -7.79 -1.92 -5.26
C ARG A 80 -8.32 -0.50 -5.02
N GLN A 81 -8.60 -0.12 -3.77
CA GLN A 81 -8.99 1.25 -3.39
C GLN A 81 -7.83 2.24 -3.60
N PHE A 82 -6.60 1.83 -3.28
CA PHE A 82 -5.41 2.64 -3.56
C PHE A 82 -5.24 2.86 -5.06
N ALA A 83 -5.06 1.79 -5.83
CA ALA A 83 -4.65 1.82 -7.22
C ALA A 83 -5.79 2.23 -8.17
N GLY A 84 -7.03 1.84 -7.86
CA GLY A 84 -8.20 2.11 -8.71
C GLY A 84 -8.97 3.39 -8.36
N ASN A 85 -8.56 4.11 -7.31
CA ASN A 85 -9.19 5.37 -6.92
C ASN A 85 -8.17 6.37 -6.35
N TRP A 86 -7.65 6.13 -5.13
CA TRP A 86 -6.91 7.15 -4.40
C TRP A 86 -5.67 7.67 -5.15
N TYR A 87 -4.88 6.76 -5.72
CA TYR A 87 -3.72 7.08 -6.54
C TYR A 87 -4.12 7.96 -7.74
N ILE A 88 -5.22 7.61 -8.40
CA ILE A 88 -5.70 8.28 -9.61
C ILE A 88 -6.13 9.71 -9.29
N VAL A 89 -6.89 9.92 -8.21
CA VAL A 89 -7.38 11.25 -7.83
C VAL A 89 -6.33 12.12 -7.13
N SER A 90 -5.32 11.50 -6.52
CA SER A 90 -4.29 12.19 -5.74
C SER A 90 -3.01 12.44 -6.53
N THR A 91 -2.92 11.96 -7.78
CA THR A 91 -1.78 12.17 -8.68
C THR A 91 -2.20 13.12 -9.81
N LEU A 92 -1.33 14.06 -10.18
CA LEU A 92 -1.64 15.01 -11.26
C LEU A 92 -1.76 14.34 -12.64
N GLU A 93 -0.88 13.37 -12.91
CA GLU A 93 -0.81 12.62 -14.17
C GLU A 93 -0.71 11.11 -13.87
N PRO A 94 -1.79 10.48 -13.35
CA PRO A 94 -1.78 9.05 -13.06
C PRO A 94 -1.51 8.23 -14.31
N ASN A 95 -0.60 7.26 -14.21
CA ASN A 95 -0.23 6.40 -15.32
C ASN A 95 0.19 5.01 -14.82
N MET A 96 0.09 4.00 -15.70
CA MET A 96 0.40 2.62 -15.33
C MET A 96 1.88 2.34 -15.08
N THR A 97 2.79 3.14 -15.63
CA THR A 97 4.23 2.94 -15.40
C THR A 97 4.56 3.20 -13.92
N GLU A 98 4.14 4.35 -13.39
CA GLU A 98 4.36 4.68 -11.98
C GLU A 98 3.50 3.82 -11.06
N LEU A 99 2.22 3.60 -11.39
CA LEU A 99 1.37 2.72 -10.59
C LEU A 99 1.92 1.29 -10.53
N GLY A 100 2.47 0.77 -11.62
CA GLY A 100 3.10 -0.54 -11.66
C GLY A 100 4.27 -0.67 -10.67
N ARG A 101 5.09 0.38 -10.53
CA ARG A 101 6.17 0.42 -9.53
C ARG A 101 5.63 0.39 -8.11
N HIS A 102 4.54 1.13 -7.86
CA HIS A 102 3.87 1.09 -6.56
C HIS A 102 3.32 -0.29 -6.23
N LEU A 103 2.59 -0.92 -7.16
CA LEU A 103 2.04 -2.27 -7.00
C LEU A 103 3.13 -3.32 -6.72
N GLU A 104 4.29 -3.17 -7.35
CA GLU A 104 5.43 -4.04 -7.10
C GLU A 104 6.03 -3.83 -5.70
N GLY A 105 6.26 -2.58 -5.30
CA GLY A 105 6.73 -2.26 -3.94
C GLY A 105 5.79 -2.76 -2.85
N ILE A 106 4.47 -2.59 -3.05
CA ILE A 106 3.44 -3.12 -2.16
C ILE A 106 3.54 -4.65 -2.05
N ARG A 107 3.61 -5.34 -3.20
CA ARG A 107 3.71 -6.80 -3.23
C ARG A 107 4.95 -7.28 -2.49
N GLU A 108 6.11 -6.70 -2.75
CA GLU A 108 7.36 -7.10 -2.10
C GLU A 108 7.36 -6.82 -0.60
N PHE A 109 6.75 -5.71 -0.18
CA PHE A 109 6.58 -5.41 1.25
C PHE A 109 5.69 -6.44 1.95
N TYR A 110 4.55 -6.80 1.37
CA TYR A 110 3.68 -7.83 1.97
C TYR A 110 4.34 -9.21 1.94
N ARG A 111 5.14 -9.54 0.91
CA ARG A 111 5.97 -10.77 0.92
C ARG A 111 6.94 -10.76 2.08
N PHE A 112 7.58 -9.62 2.37
CA PHE A 112 8.45 -9.44 3.52
C PHE A 112 7.71 -9.67 4.85
N LEU A 113 6.49 -9.14 5.01
CA LEU A 113 5.66 -9.37 6.21
C LEU A 113 5.26 -10.84 6.36
N HIS A 114 4.89 -11.49 5.25
CA HIS A 114 4.49 -12.90 5.23
C HIS A 114 5.67 -13.83 5.57
N ARG A 115 6.86 -13.60 5.01
CA ARG A 115 8.07 -14.38 5.34
C ARG A 115 8.43 -14.35 6.82
N ARG A 116 8.05 -13.28 7.53
CA ARG A 116 8.25 -13.10 8.97
C ARG A 116 7.08 -13.60 9.83
N GLY A 117 6.04 -14.16 9.22
CA GLY A 117 4.86 -14.68 9.92
C GLY A 117 3.94 -13.60 10.51
N TRP A 118 4.09 -12.34 10.08
CA TRP A 118 3.29 -11.23 10.62
C TRP A 118 1.91 -11.09 9.96
N ILE A 119 1.72 -11.67 8.79
CA ILE A 119 0.41 -11.77 8.11
C ILE A 119 0.14 -13.22 7.70
N ALA A 120 -1.14 -13.59 7.55
CA ALA A 120 -1.50 -14.92 7.08
C ALA A 120 -1.22 -15.10 5.58
N ALA A 121 -1.03 -16.35 5.14
CA ALA A 121 -0.89 -16.68 3.72
C ALA A 121 -2.10 -16.21 2.90
N SER A 122 -3.31 -16.32 3.46
CA SER A 122 -4.53 -15.82 2.82
C SER A 122 -4.50 -14.32 2.57
N CYS A 123 -3.90 -13.52 3.47
CA CYS A 123 -3.71 -12.09 3.26
C CYS A 123 -2.75 -11.83 2.11
N MET A 124 -1.61 -12.54 2.10
CA MET A 124 -0.61 -12.44 1.03
C MET A 124 -1.23 -12.75 -0.34
N GLU A 125 -1.94 -13.87 -0.48
CA GLU A 125 -2.59 -14.27 -1.75
C GLU A 125 -3.52 -13.19 -2.30
N LYS A 126 -4.26 -12.52 -1.43
CA LYS A 126 -5.17 -11.43 -1.81
C LYS A 126 -4.41 -10.20 -2.29
N ILE A 127 -3.36 -9.80 -1.57
CA ILE A 127 -2.50 -8.69 -2.00
C ILE A 127 -1.83 -9.01 -3.35
N GLU A 128 -1.35 -10.24 -3.55
CA GLU A 128 -0.79 -10.63 -4.84
C GLU A 128 -1.81 -10.55 -5.97
N SER A 129 -3.03 -11.04 -5.71
CA SER A 129 -4.17 -10.99 -6.64
C SER A 129 -4.49 -9.54 -6.99
N GLU A 130 -4.71 -8.65 -6.02
CA GLU A 130 -5.03 -7.24 -6.28
C GLU A 130 -3.89 -6.51 -7.00
N CYS A 131 -2.63 -6.74 -6.63
CA CYS A 131 -1.49 -6.16 -7.34
C CYS A 131 -1.32 -6.69 -8.77
N SER A 132 -2.00 -7.79 -9.14
CA SER A 132 -1.90 -8.39 -10.48
C SER A 132 -2.92 -7.84 -11.48
N GLU A 133 -3.86 -7.00 -11.04
CA GLU A 133 -4.97 -6.50 -11.85
C GLU A 133 -4.58 -5.30 -12.75
N ALA A 134 -3.41 -5.36 -13.40
CA ALA A 134 -2.87 -4.24 -14.19
C ALA A 134 -3.86 -3.70 -15.24
N ALA A 135 -4.50 -4.59 -16.00
CA ALA A 135 -5.49 -4.21 -17.02
C ALA A 135 -6.73 -3.52 -16.42
N TYR A 136 -7.12 -3.91 -15.20
CA TYR A 136 -8.20 -3.24 -14.49
C TYR A 136 -7.79 -1.81 -14.14
N TYR A 137 -6.61 -1.62 -13.53
CA TYR A 137 -6.13 -0.28 -13.17
C TYR A 137 -5.88 0.62 -14.37
N GLU A 138 -5.40 0.07 -15.48
CA GLU A 138 -5.26 0.79 -16.74
C GLU A 138 -6.62 1.34 -17.21
N SER A 139 -7.65 0.48 -17.26
CA SER A 139 -9.00 0.91 -17.62
C SER A 139 -9.58 1.95 -16.65
N ARG A 140 -9.19 1.90 -15.37
CA ARG A 140 -9.61 2.89 -14.35
C ARG A 140 -8.98 4.26 -14.60
N ILE A 141 -7.70 4.32 -14.97
CA ILE A 141 -7.02 5.56 -15.35
C ILE A 141 -7.62 6.12 -16.64
N GLU A 142 -7.82 5.29 -17.67
CA GLU A 142 -8.41 5.72 -18.94
C GLU A 142 -9.84 6.25 -18.75
N SER A 143 -10.67 5.53 -17.98
CA SER A 143 -12.03 5.98 -17.71
C SER A 143 -12.08 7.27 -16.90
N PHE A 144 -11.12 7.49 -16.00
CA PHE A 144 -10.98 8.74 -15.25
C PHE A 144 -10.75 9.94 -16.19
N TRP A 145 -9.81 9.80 -17.14
CA TRP A 145 -9.53 10.85 -18.12
C TRP A 145 -10.71 11.14 -19.05
N ASN A 146 -11.58 10.15 -19.27
CA ASN A 146 -12.76 10.26 -20.12
C ASN A 146 -14.03 10.71 -19.36
N ILE A 147 -13.93 11.05 -18.07
CA ILE A 147 -15.08 11.57 -17.31
C ILE A 147 -15.56 12.88 -17.95
N SER A 148 -16.85 12.93 -18.24
CA SER A 148 -17.55 14.13 -18.70
C SER A 148 -18.85 14.31 -17.90
N GLY A 149 -19.25 15.56 -17.68
CA GLY A 149 -20.41 15.88 -16.84
C GLY A 149 -20.29 15.31 -15.42
N ASP A 150 -21.36 14.70 -14.91
CA ASP A 150 -21.44 14.17 -13.54
C ASP A 150 -20.89 12.73 -13.39
N GLY A 151 -20.07 12.26 -14.34
CA GLY A 151 -19.58 10.89 -14.40
C GLY A 151 -18.67 10.46 -13.24
N TYR A 152 -18.08 11.42 -12.52
CA TYR A 152 -17.15 11.14 -11.41
C TYR A 152 -17.79 10.29 -10.31
N GLY A 153 -19.03 10.57 -9.93
CA GLY A 153 -19.70 9.84 -8.85
C GLY A 153 -19.94 8.37 -9.20
N ALA A 154 -20.15 8.03 -10.48
CA ALA A 154 -20.27 6.65 -10.92
C ALA A 154 -18.91 5.94 -10.92
N TRP A 155 -17.89 6.62 -11.42
CA TRP A 155 -16.52 6.12 -11.42
C TRP A 155 -15.99 5.87 -10.00
N GLU A 156 -16.23 6.77 -9.04
CA GLU A 156 -15.75 6.67 -7.65
C GLU A 156 -16.34 5.46 -6.91
N ARG A 157 -17.61 5.12 -7.16
CA ARG A 157 -18.31 4.03 -6.45
C ARG A 157 -17.71 2.65 -6.67
N GLU A 158 -17.04 2.41 -7.80
CA GLU A 158 -16.43 1.10 -8.09
C GLU A 158 -15.25 0.75 -7.16
N CYS A 159 -14.56 1.78 -6.65
CA CYS A 159 -13.43 1.65 -5.74
C CYS A 159 -13.57 2.66 -4.60
N SER A 160 -14.76 2.75 -3.99
CA SER A 160 -15.02 3.83 -3.04
C SER A 160 -14.06 3.80 -1.86
N LEU A 161 -13.60 4.99 -1.46
CA LEU A 161 -12.73 5.13 -0.29
C LEU A 161 -13.51 5.12 1.03
N LYS A 162 -14.84 5.24 0.96
CA LYS A 162 -15.73 5.19 2.11
C LYS A 162 -15.73 3.77 2.68
N GLN A 163 -15.78 3.66 4.01
CA GLN A 163 -16.04 2.39 4.65
C GLN A 163 -17.54 2.09 4.51
N ASP A 164 -17.88 0.87 4.08
CA ASP A 164 -19.22 0.32 4.26
C ASP A 164 -19.39 -0.20 5.69
#